data_AF-A0AAV7DAK7-F1
#
_entry.id   AF-A0AAV7DAK7-F1
#
_cell.length_a   1.000
_cell.length_b   1.000
_cell.length_c   1.000
_cell.angle_alpha   90.00
_cell.angle_beta   90.00
_cell.angle_gamma   90.00
#
_symmetry.space_group_name_H-M   'P 1'
#
loop_
_entity.id
_entity.type
_entity.pdbx_description
1 polymer ?
#
loop_
_entity_poly.entity_id
_entity_poly.type
_entity_poly.pdbx_seq_one_letter_code
_entity_poly.pdbx_strand_id
1 'polypeptide(L)'
;MSVNYAAGLSPYPDKGRCGLPELFDSPEELNQKVDELADMVRKASNVVIHTGAGISTSCGIPDFRGPNGVWTLEEKGLNPKFDTTFETAHPSTTHMALLQLQRVGILKFLISQNVDGLHVRSGFPRDHLAELHGNMFVEECTKCGKQYVRDCVVGTMGLKPTGRFCDVPKVRGLRACRGKLVDTILDWEDSLPDKDLNLADEASRKADLAITLGTSLQIKPSGNLPLLTKRKGGKLVIINLQPTKHVSFSARFVVIKKITYLCFPLFLGHQIKCIKYNTSKHLFLSKVSCFRSHKVSIFYCICYDGLQLYTEVEKHSRWDLLFFRMLF
;
A
#
# COMPACT_ATOMS: atom_id res chain seq x y z
N MET A 1 -19.17 -12.92 -6.81
CA MET A 1 -19.18 -11.67 -7.59
C MET A 1 -18.25 -10.71 -6.88
N SER A 2 -17.20 -10.20 -7.54
CA SER A 2 -16.31 -9.21 -6.93
C SER A 2 -17.13 -7.97 -6.61
N VAL A 3 -17.17 -7.61 -5.33
CA VAL A 3 -17.82 -6.40 -4.88
C VAL A 3 -16.97 -5.24 -5.41
N ASN A 4 -17.42 -4.54 -6.47
CA ASN A 4 -16.76 -3.31 -6.91
C ASN A 4 -17.09 -2.22 -5.90
N TYR A 5 -16.13 -1.82 -5.07
CA TYR A 5 -16.28 -0.76 -4.07
C TYR A 5 -16.95 0.50 -4.65
N ALA A 6 -16.51 0.93 -5.83
CA ALA A 6 -17.06 2.13 -6.47
C ALA A 6 -18.55 2.04 -6.80
N ALA A 7 -19.06 0.83 -7.07
CA ALA A 7 -20.47 0.62 -7.39
C ALA A 7 -21.39 0.72 -6.18
N GLY A 8 -20.85 0.63 -4.96
CA GLY A 8 -21.63 0.76 -3.72
C GLY A 8 -21.67 2.18 -3.15
N LEU A 9 -20.95 3.13 -3.75
CA LEU A 9 -20.90 4.53 -3.32
C LEU A 9 -22.06 5.35 -3.89
N SER A 10 -22.40 6.44 -3.21
CA SER A 10 -23.33 7.43 -3.76
C SER A 10 -22.76 8.09 -5.02
N PRO A 11 -23.61 8.51 -5.98
CA PRO A 11 -23.17 9.35 -7.10
C PRO A 11 -22.51 10.62 -6.59
N TYR A 12 -21.36 10.98 -7.16
CA TYR A 12 -20.62 12.18 -6.74
C TYR A 12 -19.93 12.83 -7.94
N PRO A 13 -20.15 14.14 -8.18
CA PRO A 13 -19.71 14.78 -9.42
C PRO A 13 -18.20 15.04 -9.48
N ASP A 14 -17.56 15.38 -8.36
CA ASP A 14 -16.12 15.68 -8.34
C ASP A 14 -15.29 14.43 -8.03
N LYS A 15 -14.91 13.70 -9.08
CA LYS A 15 -13.94 12.59 -8.96
C LYS A 15 -12.49 13.06 -8.99
N GLY A 16 -12.22 14.35 -9.15
CA GLY A 16 -10.89 14.92 -9.36
C GLY A 16 -10.36 14.74 -10.79
N ARG A 17 -9.05 14.92 -10.98
CA ARG A 17 -8.40 14.76 -12.30
C ARG A 17 -8.09 13.29 -12.57
N CYS A 18 -8.72 12.74 -13.60
CA CYS A 18 -8.59 11.35 -14.04
C CYS A 18 -7.79 11.24 -15.35
N GLY A 19 -7.17 10.08 -15.58
CA GLY A 19 -6.54 9.75 -16.86
C GLY A 19 -5.33 10.60 -17.25
N LEU A 20 -4.67 11.26 -16.31
CA LEU A 20 -3.44 12.02 -16.61
C LEU A 20 -2.37 11.09 -17.22
N PRO A 21 -1.54 11.58 -18.16
CA PRO A 21 -0.45 10.80 -18.72
C PRO A 21 0.51 10.29 -17.64
N GLU A 22 0.95 9.06 -17.81
CA GLU A 22 2.04 8.50 -17.02
C GLU A 22 3.38 9.06 -17.50
N LEU A 23 4.28 9.27 -16.55
CA LEU A 23 5.66 9.66 -16.77
C LEU A 23 6.54 8.42 -16.53
N PHE A 24 7.77 8.44 -17.05
CA PHE A 24 8.77 7.41 -16.79
C PHE A 24 10.15 8.05 -16.74
N ASP A 25 10.87 7.86 -15.62
CA ASP A 25 12.28 8.29 -15.52
C ASP A 25 13.15 7.40 -16.41
N SER A 26 14.27 7.94 -16.92
CA SER A 26 15.29 7.10 -17.57
C SER A 26 15.89 6.11 -16.56
N PRO A 27 16.45 4.96 -17.00
CA PRO A 27 17.10 4.02 -16.08
C PRO A 27 18.18 4.67 -15.19
N GLU A 28 18.96 5.59 -15.74
CA GLU A 28 20.02 6.32 -15.03
C GLU A 28 19.45 7.27 -13.98
N GLU A 29 18.45 8.08 -14.36
CA GLU A 29 17.76 9.00 -13.46
C GLU A 29 17.04 8.25 -12.33
N LEU A 30 16.40 7.13 -12.67
CA LEU A 30 15.74 6.27 -11.71
C LEU A 30 16.74 5.72 -10.67
N ASN A 31 17.86 5.16 -11.12
CA ASN A 31 18.89 4.63 -10.22
C ASN A 31 19.41 5.72 -9.27
N GLN A 32 19.73 6.91 -9.81
CA GLN A 32 20.16 8.03 -8.98
C GLN A 32 19.11 8.41 -7.93
N LYS A 33 17.85 8.57 -8.32
CA LYS A 33 16.76 8.94 -7.40
C LYS A 33 16.53 7.89 -6.32
N VAL A 34 16.67 6.61 -6.65
CA VAL A 34 16.50 5.52 -5.67
C VAL A 34 17.68 5.44 -4.71
N ASP A 35 18.91 5.67 -5.17
CA ASP A 35 20.08 5.76 -4.28
C ASP A 35 19.94 6.95 -3.31
N GLU A 36 19.51 8.11 -3.80
CA GLU A 36 19.23 9.28 -2.95
C GLU A 36 18.11 9.01 -1.93
N LEU A 37 17.05 8.30 -2.34
CA LEU A 37 15.99 7.88 -1.41
C LEU A 37 16.52 6.93 -0.34
N ALA A 38 17.36 5.96 -0.71
CA ALA A 38 17.97 5.05 0.25
C ALA A 38 18.83 5.81 1.28
N ASP A 39 19.57 6.83 0.84
CA ASP A 39 20.31 7.72 1.72
C ASP A 39 19.41 8.55 2.64
N MET A 40 18.28 9.05 2.12
CA MET A 40 17.29 9.77 2.93
C MET A 40 16.69 8.87 4.01
N VAL A 41 16.31 7.64 3.66
CA VAL A 41 15.77 6.65 4.61
C VAL A 41 16.81 6.29 5.66
N ARG A 42 18.09 6.10 5.27
CA ARG A 42 19.16 5.77 6.22
C ARG A 42 19.42 6.89 7.24
N LYS A 43 19.25 8.15 6.83
CA LYS A 43 19.46 9.34 7.68
C LYS A 43 18.22 9.72 8.50
N ALA A 44 17.04 9.23 8.11
CA ALA A 44 15.79 9.53 8.78
C ALA A 44 15.65 8.75 10.08
N SER A 45 15.22 9.43 11.14
CA SER A 45 14.90 8.81 12.43
C SER A 45 13.43 8.42 12.52
N ASN A 46 12.55 9.09 11.76
CA ASN A 46 11.11 8.89 11.81
C ASN A 46 10.49 8.91 10.40
N VAL A 47 10.50 7.73 9.76
CA VAL A 47 9.91 7.51 8.43
C VAL A 47 8.43 7.19 8.55
N VAL A 48 7.60 7.97 7.85
CA VAL A 48 6.16 7.72 7.68
C VAL A 48 5.85 7.51 6.20
N ILE A 49 5.09 6.47 5.89
CA ILE A 49 4.72 6.13 4.51
C ILE A 49 3.22 6.32 4.32
N HIS A 50 2.86 6.90 3.17
CA HIS A 50 1.48 7.10 2.74
C HIS A 50 1.21 6.27 1.48
N THR A 51 0.20 5.41 1.49
CA THR A 51 -0.12 4.54 0.34
C THR A 51 -1.48 4.84 -0.26
N GLY A 52 -1.58 4.72 -1.58
CA GLY A 52 -2.85 4.72 -2.32
C GLY A 52 -2.96 3.53 -3.27
N ALA A 53 -4.02 3.55 -4.08
CA ALA A 53 -4.44 2.37 -4.86
C ALA A 53 -3.36 1.89 -5.86
N GLY A 54 -2.42 2.74 -6.25
CA GLY A 54 -1.32 2.40 -7.16
C GLY A 54 -0.39 1.28 -6.65
N ILE A 55 -0.36 0.99 -5.34
CA ILE A 55 0.45 -0.15 -4.81
C ILE A 55 -0.24 -1.51 -4.99
N SER A 56 -1.53 -1.51 -5.33
CA SER A 56 -2.38 -2.70 -5.47
C SER A 56 -2.70 -3.04 -6.93
N THR A 57 -2.31 -2.20 -7.89
CA THR A 57 -2.50 -2.45 -9.33
C THR A 57 -1.82 -3.73 -9.81
N SER A 58 -0.63 -4.03 -9.32
CA SER A 58 0.08 -5.29 -9.60
C SER A 58 -0.57 -6.52 -8.96
N CYS A 59 -1.55 -6.34 -8.07
CA CYS A 59 -2.33 -7.42 -7.46
C CYS A 59 -3.59 -7.76 -8.28
N GLY A 60 -3.85 -7.05 -9.39
CA GLY A 60 -5.07 -7.19 -10.19
C GLY A 60 -6.24 -6.34 -9.71
N ILE A 61 -6.00 -5.40 -8.78
CA ILE A 61 -7.00 -4.42 -8.29
C ILE A 61 -6.75 -3.09 -9.00
N PRO A 62 -7.70 -2.55 -9.80
CA PRO A 62 -7.51 -1.29 -10.50
C PRO A 62 -7.34 -0.13 -9.51
N ASP A 63 -6.59 0.90 -9.92
CA ASP A 63 -6.59 2.17 -9.20
C ASP A 63 -7.86 2.98 -9.53
N PHE A 64 -7.94 4.20 -9.01
CA PHE A 64 -9.09 5.08 -9.23
C PHE A 64 -8.93 6.03 -10.43
N ARG A 65 -7.73 6.55 -10.68
CA ARG A 65 -7.50 7.72 -11.57
C ARG A 65 -6.39 7.53 -12.61
N GLY A 66 -5.78 6.35 -12.63
CA GLY A 66 -4.84 5.92 -13.66
C GLY A 66 -5.50 5.90 -15.05
N PRO A 67 -4.75 5.63 -16.12
CA PRO A 67 -5.29 5.55 -17.49
C PRO A 67 -6.49 4.60 -17.63
N ASN A 68 -6.49 3.52 -16.84
CA ASN A 68 -7.54 2.50 -16.75
C ASN A 68 -8.17 2.44 -15.35
N GLY A 69 -8.07 3.53 -14.58
CA GLY A 69 -8.64 3.61 -13.24
C GLY A 69 -10.17 3.61 -13.26
N VAL A 70 -10.78 3.27 -12.12
CA VAL A 70 -12.24 3.15 -11.99
C VAL A 70 -12.97 4.42 -12.42
N TRP A 71 -12.57 5.60 -11.92
CA TRP A 71 -13.20 6.87 -12.28
C TRP A 71 -12.86 7.32 -13.71
N THR A 72 -11.64 7.02 -14.18
CA THR A 72 -11.24 7.31 -15.57
C THR A 72 -12.08 6.53 -16.59
N LEU A 73 -12.44 5.29 -16.28
CA LEU A 73 -13.27 4.47 -17.14
C LEU A 73 -14.74 4.84 -17.02
N GLU A 74 -15.23 5.15 -15.81
CA GLU A 74 -16.58 5.68 -15.60
C GLU A 74 -16.84 6.97 -16.42
N GLU A 75 -15.89 7.92 -16.41
CA GLU A 75 -15.95 9.15 -17.24
C GLU A 75 -16.06 8.86 -18.75
N LYS A 76 -15.59 7.69 -19.19
CA LYS A 76 -15.64 7.23 -20.59
C LYS A 76 -16.85 6.33 -20.86
N GLY A 77 -17.73 6.08 -19.89
CA GLY A 77 -18.83 5.12 -19.99
C GLY A 77 -18.37 3.66 -20.07
N LEU A 78 -17.17 3.35 -19.57
CA LEU A 78 -16.56 2.02 -19.59
C LEU A 78 -16.52 1.43 -18.17
N ASN A 79 -16.48 0.10 -18.09
CA ASN A 79 -16.36 -0.61 -16.83
C ASN A 79 -14.89 -0.96 -16.52
N PRO A 80 -14.43 -0.78 -15.27
CA PRO A 80 -13.11 -1.24 -14.85
C PRO A 80 -13.01 -2.76 -14.88
N LYS A 81 -11.85 -3.25 -15.31
CA LYS A 81 -11.51 -4.67 -15.27
C LYS A 81 -10.85 -5.00 -13.93
N PHE A 82 -11.37 -6.01 -13.25
CA PHE A 82 -10.74 -6.62 -12.09
C PHE A 82 -10.19 -7.98 -12.50
N ASP A 83 -8.90 -8.22 -12.26
CA ASP A 83 -8.26 -9.51 -12.56
C ASP A 83 -8.30 -10.46 -11.35
N THR A 84 -8.82 -10.00 -10.21
CA THR A 84 -8.96 -10.75 -8.95
C THR A 84 -10.20 -10.29 -8.16
N THR A 85 -10.58 -11.02 -7.11
CA THR A 85 -11.48 -10.49 -6.06
C THR A 85 -10.66 -9.98 -4.87
N PHE A 86 -11.27 -9.17 -4.00
CA PHE A 86 -10.59 -8.73 -2.78
C PHE A 86 -10.16 -9.91 -1.91
N GLU A 87 -10.97 -10.98 -1.82
CA GLU A 87 -10.65 -12.21 -1.08
C GLU A 87 -9.45 -12.96 -1.67
N THR A 88 -9.34 -13.02 -3.00
CA THR A 88 -8.25 -13.78 -3.66
C THR A 88 -7.00 -12.95 -3.93
N ALA A 89 -7.07 -11.63 -3.77
CA ALA A 89 -5.91 -10.76 -3.93
C ALA A 89 -4.82 -11.08 -2.89
N HIS A 90 -3.58 -11.18 -3.38
CA HIS A 90 -2.40 -11.36 -2.54
C HIS A 90 -1.65 -10.03 -2.39
N PRO A 91 -1.07 -9.73 -1.22
CA PRO A 91 -0.25 -8.53 -1.03
C PRO A 91 0.91 -8.48 -2.02
N SER A 92 1.11 -7.34 -2.68
CA SER A 92 2.24 -7.14 -3.59
C SER A 92 3.60 -7.14 -2.86
N THR A 93 4.69 -7.24 -3.61
CA THR A 93 6.05 -7.05 -3.08
C THR A 93 6.20 -5.74 -2.31
N THR A 94 5.50 -4.68 -2.71
CA THR A 94 5.47 -3.40 -1.97
C THR A 94 4.86 -3.57 -0.58
N HIS A 95 3.73 -4.25 -0.44
CA HIS A 95 3.11 -4.51 0.87
C HIS A 95 4.06 -5.30 1.77
N MET A 96 4.67 -6.35 1.23
CA MET A 96 5.62 -7.18 1.97
C MET A 96 6.90 -6.43 2.34
N ALA A 97 7.32 -5.48 1.51
CA ALA A 97 8.46 -4.63 1.81
C ALA A 97 8.16 -3.64 2.94
N LEU A 98 6.96 -3.03 2.95
CA LEU A 98 6.52 -2.16 4.03
C LEU A 98 6.45 -2.90 5.36
N LEU A 99 5.92 -4.13 5.36
CA LEU A 99 5.94 -5.01 6.54
C LEU A 99 7.37 -5.22 7.06
N GLN A 100 8.32 -5.50 6.16
CA GLN A 100 9.70 -5.72 6.56
C GLN A 100 10.34 -4.45 7.11
N LEU A 101 10.11 -3.29 6.48
CA LEU A 101 10.60 -2.00 6.97
C LEU A 101 10.07 -1.68 8.37
N GLN A 102 8.81 -2.05 8.66
CA GLN A 102 8.24 -1.91 10.01
C GLN A 102 8.92 -2.86 11.00
N ARG A 103 9.12 -4.13 10.63
CA ARG A 103 9.76 -5.13 11.51
C ARG A 103 11.20 -4.80 11.89
N VAL A 104 11.95 -4.18 10.98
CA VAL A 104 13.32 -3.71 11.28
C VAL A 104 13.36 -2.31 11.91
N GLY A 105 12.19 -1.72 12.20
CA GLY A 105 12.08 -0.45 12.91
C GLY A 105 12.36 0.80 12.09
N ILE A 106 12.49 0.70 10.76
CA ILE A 106 12.69 1.85 9.86
C ILE A 106 11.38 2.60 9.67
N LEU A 107 10.32 1.88 9.30
CA LEU A 107 8.98 2.46 9.11
C LEU A 107 8.29 2.62 10.47
N LYS A 108 8.02 3.87 10.87
CA LYS A 108 7.37 4.17 12.16
C LYS A 108 5.86 4.15 12.08
N PHE A 109 5.28 4.57 10.96
CA PHE A 109 3.83 4.57 10.79
C PHE A 109 3.45 4.48 9.32
N LEU A 110 2.35 3.78 9.03
CA LEU A 110 1.79 3.61 7.70
C LEU A 110 0.39 4.22 7.65
N ILE A 111 0.16 5.08 6.66
CA ILE A 111 -1.12 5.77 6.46
C ILE A 111 -1.67 5.37 5.09
N SER A 112 -2.80 4.67 5.06
CA SER A 112 -3.37 4.17 3.80
C SER A 112 -4.71 4.80 3.48
N GLN A 113 -4.91 5.04 2.18
CA GLN A 113 -6.19 5.40 1.58
C GLN A 113 -6.91 4.18 0.97
N ASN A 114 -6.27 3.00 1.01
CA ASN A 114 -6.77 1.80 0.38
C ASN A 114 -7.79 1.10 1.27
N VAL A 115 -8.85 0.62 0.64
CA VAL A 115 -9.90 -0.18 1.30
C VAL A 115 -9.74 -1.69 1.05
N ASP A 116 -8.74 -2.09 0.25
CA ASP A 116 -8.53 -3.47 -0.20
C ASP A 116 -8.15 -4.47 0.92
N GLY A 117 -7.75 -3.97 2.10
CA GLY A 117 -7.36 -4.75 3.26
C GLY A 117 -6.02 -5.48 3.14
N LEU A 118 -5.24 -5.25 2.07
CA LEU A 118 -4.00 -5.97 1.81
C LEU A 118 -2.89 -5.67 2.83
N HIS A 119 -2.86 -4.48 3.43
CA HIS A 119 -1.92 -4.18 4.52
C HIS A 119 -2.18 -5.08 5.73
N VAL A 120 -3.41 -5.10 6.25
CA VAL A 120 -3.78 -5.97 7.38
C VAL A 120 -3.53 -7.44 7.04
N ARG A 121 -3.95 -7.88 5.84
CA ARG A 121 -3.80 -9.26 5.39
C ARG A 121 -2.34 -9.67 5.12
N SER A 122 -1.44 -8.72 4.81
CA SER A 122 0.00 -8.99 4.74
C SER A 122 0.63 -9.34 6.09
N GLY A 123 -0.09 -9.08 7.20
CA GLY A 123 0.41 -9.17 8.56
C GLY A 123 1.00 -7.86 9.08
N PHE A 124 0.72 -6.73 8.43
CA PHE A 124 1.14 -5.41 8.91
C PHE A 124 0.44 -5.10 10.25
N PRO A 125 1.18 -4.65 11.28
CA PRO A 125 0.61 -4.47 12.61
C PRO A 125 -0.34 -3.27 12.64
N ARG A 126 -1.58 -3.51 13.09
CA ARG A 126 -2.68 -2.52 13.04
C ARG A 126 -2.48 -1.31 13.96
N ASP A 127 -1.66 -1.42 15.00
CA ASP A 127 -1.29 -0.32 15.89
C ASP A 127 -0.29 0.66 15.24
N HIS A 128 0.31 0.31 14.10
CA HIS A 128 1.18 1.17 13.29
C HIS A 128 0.56 1.55 11.93
N LEU A 129 -0.75 1.36 11.77
CA LEU A 129 -1.50 1.57 10.53
C LEU A 129 -2.71 2.48 10.79
N ALA A 130 -2.92 3.46 9.92
CA ALA A 130 -4.18 4.21 9.81
C ALA A 130 -4.89 3.89 8.49
N GLU A 131 -6.12 3.37 8.57
CA GLU A 131 -6.96 2.99 7.41
C GLU A 131 -8.02 4.09 7.17
N LEU A 132 -7.59 5.21 6.59
CA LEU A 132 -8.36 6.46 6.59
C LEU A 132 -9.70 6.38 5.85
N HIS A 133 -9.84 5.46 4.90
CA HIS A 133 -11.08 5.30 4.11
C HIS A 133 -11.82 4.00 4.43
N GLY A 134 -11.43 3.32 5.51
CA GLY A 134 -11.99 2.02 5.90
C GLY A 134 -11.26 0.83 5.29
N ASN A 135 -11.80 -0.35 5.54
CA ASN A 135 -11.29 -1.62 5.04
C ASN A 135 -12.46 -2.57 4.73
N MET A 136 -12.47 -3.15 3.53
CA MET A 136 -13.53 -4.03 3.04
C MET A 136 -13.73 -5.28 3.91
N PHE A 137 -12.77 -5.63 4.77
CA PHE A 137 -12.82 -6.79 5.67
C PHE A 137 -13.13 -6.40 7.11
N VAL A 138 -13.36 -5.12 7.41
CA VAL A 138 -13.55 -4.63 8.78
C VAL A 138 -14.95 -4.06 8.96
N GLU A 139 -15.62 -4.54 10.00
CA GLU A 139 -16.85 -3.95 10.54
C GLU A 139 -16.66 -3.49 11.97
N GLU A 140 -17.39 -2.46 12.38
CA GLU A 140 -17.26 -1.81 13.68
C GLU A 140 -18.59 -1.79 14.44
N CYS A 141 -18.53 -1.96 15.76
CA CYS A 141 -19.69 -1.83 16.61
C CYS A 141 -20.04 -0.37 16.89
N THR A 142 -21.24 0.05 16.53
CA THR A 142 -21.75 1.42 16.76
C THR A 142 -21.95 1.81 18.23
N LYS A 143 -21.84 0.86 19.17
CA LYS A 143 -21.99 1.13 20.61
C LYS A 143 -20.66 1.22 21.36
N CYS A 144 -19.72 0.33 21.05
CA CYS A 144 -18.48 0.19 21.83
C CYS A 144 -17.20 0.36 21.00
N GLY A 145 -17.31 0.64 19.69
CA GLY A 145 -16.17 0.85 18.80
C GLY A 145 -15.28 -0.38 18.57
N LYS A 146 -15.68 -1.58 19.03
CA LYS A 146 -14.92 -2.80 18.76
C LYS A 146 -15.00 -3.11 17.27
N GLN A 147 -13.83 -3.21 16.64
CA GLN A 147 -13.69 -3.64 15.26
C GLN A 147 -13.50 -5.15 15.15
N TYR A 148 -14.00 -5.72 14.07
CA TYR A 148 -13.89 -7.12 13.72
C TYR A 148 -13.28 -7.24 12.33
N VAL A 149 -12.10 -7.84 12.23
CA VAL A 149 -11.49 -8.22 10.96
C VAL A 149 -12.07 -9.58 10.54
N ARG A 150 -12.61 -9.66 9.33
CA ARG A 150 -13.26 -10.84 8.76
C ARG A 150 -12.39 -11.49 7.70
N ASP A 151 -12.64 -12.76 7.42
CA ASP A 151 -11.94 -13.51 6.36
C ASP A 151 -12.56 -13.27 4.96
N CYS A 152 -13.77 -12.69 4.91
CA CYS A 152 -14.47 -12.30 3.69
C CYS A 152 -14.86 -10.82 3.75
N VAL A 153 -15.16 -10.24 2.58
CA VAL A 153 -15.59 -8.83 2.54
C VAL A 153 -16.90 -8.63 3.29
N VAL A 154 -16.99 -7.50 3.98
CA VAL A 154 -18.23 -6.99 4.54
C VAL A 154 -19.08 -6.48 3.38
N GLY A 155 -20.27 -7.07 3.18
CA GLY A 155 -21.10 -6.86 2.00
C GLY A 155 -21.86 -5.53 1.92
N THR A 156 -21.47 -4.52 2.70
CA THR A 156 -22.09 -3.18 2.73
C THR A 156 -21.02 -2.09 2.63
N MET A 157 -21.45 -0.88 2.23
CA MET A 157 -20.59 0.31 2.12
C MET A 157 -21.36 1.57 2.49
N GLY A 158 -20.64 2.59 2.97
CA GLY A 158 -21.20 3.85 3.43
C GLY A 158 -21.71 3.73 4.87
N LEU A 159 -20.91 3.07 5.72
CA LEU A 159 -21.18 2.91 7.16
C LEU A 159 -22.54 2.26 7.46
N LYS A 160 -22.96 1.32 6.61
CA LYS A 160 -24.29 0.69 6.68
C LYS A 160 -24.29 -0.54 7.60
N PRO A 161 -25.43 -0.87 8.24
CA PRO A 161 -25.55 -2.06 9.07
C PRO A 161 -25.29 -3.35 8.28
N THR A 162 -24.44 -4.22 8.81
CA THR A 162 -24.04 -5.48 8.17
C THR A 162 -24.98 -6.64 8.44
N GLY A 163 -25.98 -6.43 9.30
CA GLY A 163 -26.89 -7.46 9.82
C GLY A 163 -26.34 -8.25 11.02
N ARG A 164 -25.07 -8.02 11.42
CA ARG A 164 -24.44 -8.69 12.57
C ARG A 164 -24.49 -7.83 13.84
N PHE A 165 -24.24 -8.47 14.99
CA PHE A 165 -24.21 -7.85 16.31
C PHE A 165 -22.89 -8.10 17.03
N CYS A 166 -22.50 -7.13 17.86
CA CYS A 166 -21.30 -7.16 18.67
C CYS A 166 -21.35 -8.27 19.75
N ASP A 167 -20.28 -9.06 19.82
CA ASP A 167 -20.13 -10.22 20.69
C ASP A 167 -19.44 -9.92 22.03
N VAL A 168 -19.08 -8.65 22.29
CA VAL A 168 -18.39 -8.26 23.53
C VAL A 168 -19.19 -8.76 24.74
N PRO A 169 -18.61 -9.69 25.52
CA PRO A 169 -19.35 -10.39 26.56
C PRO A 169 -19.66 -9.46 27.72
N LYS A 170 -20.56 -9.93 28.57
CA LYS A 170 -20.81 -9.32 29.87
C LYS A 170 -19.52 -9.42 30.70
N VAL A 171 -18.97 -8.29 31.13
CA VAL A 171 -17.91 -8.23 32.16
C VAL A 171 -18.51 -7.74 33.48
N ARG A 172 -17.88 -8.02 34.63
CA ARG A 172 -18.43 -7.67 35.95
C ARG A 172 -18.87 -6.20 35.99
N GLY A 173 -20.15 -5.96 36.27
CA GLY A 173 -20.75 -4.61 36.33
C GLY A 173 -21.27 -4.04 35.00
N LEU A 174 -21.02 -4.67 33.84
CA LEU A 174 -21.46 -4.17 32.52
C LEU A 174 -22.30 -5.22 31.79
N ARG A 175 -23.33 -4.79 31.04
CA ARG A 175 -24.12 -5.68 30.17
C ARG A 175 -23.32 -6.05 28.91
N ALA A 176 -23.62 -7.19 28.30
CA ALA A 176 -23.10 -7.53 26.97
C ALA A 176 -23.52 -6.45 25.95
N CYS A 177 -22.63 -6.12 25.01
CA CYS A 177 -22.82 -4.94 24.16
C CYS A 177 -24.02 -5.07 23.20
N ARG A 178 -24.04 -6.15 22.39
CA ARG A 178 -25.06 -6.41 21.36
C ARG A 178 -25.37 -5.19 20.47
N GLY A 179 -24.41 -4.29 20.26
CA GLY A 179 -24.54 -3.19 19.30
C GLY A 179 -24.57 -3.70 17.88
N LYS A 180 -25.25 -2.99 16.97
CA LYS A 180 -25.22 -3.31 15.54
C LYS A 180 -23.79 -3.12 15.01
N LEU A 181 -23.38 -4.01 14.11
CA LEU A 181 -22.13 -3.84 13.37
C LEU A 181 -22.43 -3.10 12.07
N VAL A 182 -21.57 -2.15 11.72
CA VAL A 182 -21.58 -1.41 10.45
C VAL A 182 -20.26 -1.65 9.71
N ASP A 183 -20.26 -1.56 8.38
CA ASP A 183 -19.00 -1.51 7.63
C ASP A 183 -18.20 -0.25 7.97
N THR A 184 -16.91 -0.25 7.64
CA THR A 184 -16.02 0.90 7.86
C THR A 184 -15.78 1.73 6.61
N ILE A 185 -16.45 1.39 5.51
CA ILE A 185 -16.20 1.98 4.21
C ILE A 185 -16.93 3.32 4.13
N LEU A 186 -16.16 4.38 3.86
CA LEU A 186 -16.71 5.73 3.76
C LEU A 186 -17.39 5.96 2.41
N ASP A 187 -18.54 6.62 2.43
CA ASP A 187 -19.11 7.31 1.27
C ASP A 187 -18.53 8.73 1.15
N TRP A 188 -18.87 9.46 0.08
CA TRP A 188 -18.25 10.74 -0.26
C TRP A 188 -18.40 11.84 0.81
N GLU A 189 -19.52 11.85 1.51
CA GLU A 189 -19.85 12.87 2.52
C GLU A 189 -19.51 12.43 3.94
N ASP A 190 -19.05 11.19 4.13
CA ASP A 190 -18.69 10.68 5.44
C ASP A 190 -17.40 11.32 5.95
N SER A 191 -17.37 11.55 7.26
CA SER A 191 -16.16 12.02 7.94
C SER A 191 -15.15 10.88 8.07
N LEU A 192 -13.86 11.20 7.98
CA LEU A 192 -12.80 10.22 8.26
C LEU A 192 -12.86 9.76 9.73
N PRO A 193 -12.46 8.51 10.03
CA PRO A 193 -12.41 8.00 11.39
C PRO A 193 -11.43 8.82 12.25
N ASP A 194 -11.96 9.48 13.29
CA ASP A 194 -11.19 10.41 14.14
C ASP A 194 -9.93 9.76 14.72
N LYS A 195 -10.01 8.50 15.17
CA LYS A 195 -8.88 7.78 15.75
C LYS A 195 -7.72 7.66 14.75
N ASP A 196 -7.99 7.10 13.57
CA ASP A 196 -7.00 6.88 12.52
C ASP A 196 -6.48 8.22 11.97
N LEU A 197 -7.35 9.21 11.80
CA LEU A 197 -6.95 10.55 11.34
C LEU A 197 -6.03 11.25 12.34
N ASN A 198 -6.34 11.18 13.64
CA ASN A 198 -5.50 11.76 14.69
C ASN A 198 -4.13 11.08 14.78
N LEU A 199 -4.08 9.74 14.72
CA LEU A 199 -2.81 8.99 14.68
C LEU A 199 -2.00 9.33 13.42
N ALA A 200 -2.67 9.44 12.26
CA ALA A 200 -2.04 9.79 11.00
C ALA A 200 -1.50 11.23 10.99
N ASP A 201 -2.24 12.20 11.54
CA ASP A 201 -1.80 13.59 11.70
C ASP A 201 -0.59 13.68 12.65
N GLU A 202 -0.67 13.03 13.81
CA GLU A 202 0.42 12.99 14.78
C GLU A 202 1.70 12.38 14.18
N ALA A 203 1.59 11.21 13.54
CA ALA A 203 2.70 10.55 12.88
C ALA A 203 3.30 11.44 11.79
N SER A 204 2.47 12.04 10.94
CA SER A 204 2.92 12.93 9.87
C SER A 204 3.64 14.17 10.39
N ARG A 205 3.23 14.72 11.54
CA ARG A 205 3.92 15.88 12.16
C ARG A 205 5.25 15.51 12.82
N LYS A 206 5.37 14.30 13.36
CA LYS A 206 6.59 13.81 14.01
C LYS A 206 7.62 13.29 13.02
N ALA A 207 7.22 12.96 11.79
CA ALA A 207 8.11 12.45 10.77
C ALA A 207 9.19 13.47 10.37
N ASP A 208 10.39 12.97 10.10
CA ASP A 208 11.44 13.73 9.41
C ASP A 208 11.55 13.33 7.92
N LEU A 209 10.91 12.22 7.53
CA LEU A 209 10.75 11.79 6.15
C LEU A 209 9.35 11.20 5.91
N ALA A 210 8.60 11.82 5.02
CA ALA A 210 7.35 11.28 4.47
C ALA A 210 7.58 10.75 3.05
N ILE A 211 7.13 9.53 2.77
CA ILE A 211 7.18 8.92 1.43
C ILE A 211 5.77 8.57 1.00
N THR A 212 5.33 9.03 -0.19
CA THR A 212 4.03 8.66 -0.75
C THR A 212 4.21 7.64 -1.86
N LEU A 213 3.44 6.55 -1.84
CA LEU A 213 3.49 5.47 -2.82
C LEU A 213 2.14 5.29 -3.50
N GLY A 214 2.07 5.47 -4.81
CA GLY A 214 0.89 5.10 -5.62
C GLY A 214 -0.38 5.88 -5.26
N THR A 215 -0.26 7.15 -4.90
CA THR A 215 -1.40 8.04 -4.59
C THR A 215 -1.27 9.35 -5.34
N SER A 216 -2.37 9.82 -5.93
CA SER A 216 -2.42 11.13 -6.61
C SER A 216 -2.58 12.30 -5.63
N LEU A 217 -2.78 12.02 -4.34
CA LEU A 217 -2.95 12.99 -3.24
C LEU A 217 -4.11 13.97 -3.45
N GLN A 218 -5.13 13.59 -4.23
CA GLN A 218 -6.23 14.50 -4.58
C GLN A 218 -7.28 14.64 -3.47
N ILE A 219 -7.54 13.56 -2.74
CA ILE A 219 -8.53 13.49 -1.66
C ILE A 219 -8.01 14.20 -0.41
N LYS A 220 -8.85 15.02 0.22
CA LYS A 220 -8.54 15.69 1.48
C LYS A 220 -9.37 15.08 2.61
N PRO A 221 -8.87 15.05 3.86
CA PRO A 221 -7.56 15.55 4.30
C PRO A 221 -6.40 14.58 4.03
N SER A 222 -6.66 13.32 3.64
CA SER A 222 -5.65 12.26 3.50
C SER A 222 -4.46 12.63 2.62
N GLY A 223 -4.69 13.25 1.46
CA GLY A 223 -3.66 13.72 0.54
C GLY A 223 -2.81 14.88 1.05
N ASN A 224 -3.29 15.65 2.03
CA ASN A 224 -2.55 16.76 2.62
C ASN A 224 -1.62 16.32 3.76
N LEU A 225 -1.82 15.14 4.35
CA LEU A 225 -1.05 14.65 5.51
C LEU A 225 0.48 14.65 5.27
N PRO A 226 1.00 14.21 4.11
CA PRO A 226 2.45 14.26 3.86
C PRO A 226 3.05 15.68 3.91
N LEU A 227 2.24 16.72 3.69
CA LEU A 227 2.68 18.11 3.79
C LEU A 227 2.93 18.55 5.23
N LEU A 228 2.33 17.89 6.22
CA LEU A 228 2.56 18.20 7.63
C LEU A 228 4.03 17.95 8.01
N THR A 229 4.61 16.88 7.49
CA THR A 229 6.05 16.57 7.62
C THR A 229 6.90 17.70 7.07
N LYS A 230 6.58 18.17 5.85
CA LYS A 230 7.31 19.26 5.19
C LYS A 230 7.21 20.56 5.99
N ARG A 231 6.04 20.89 6.54
CA ARG A 231 5.81 22.08 7.38
C ARG A 231 6.59 22.05 8.69
N LYS A 232 6.96 20.87 9.18
CA LYS A 232 7.78 20.67 10.38
C LYS A 232 9.28 20.56 10.09
N GLY A 233 9.70 20.82 8.84
CA GLY A 233 11.11 20.80 8.43
C GLY A 233 11.58 19.44 7.88
N GLY A 234 10.72 18.42 7.90
CA GLY A 234 11.00 17.12 7.30
C GLY A 234 11.01 17.15 5.76
N LYS A 235 11.40 16.02 5.16
CA LYS A 235 11.44 15.85 3.71
C LYS A 235 10.22 15.07 3.23
N LEU A 236 9.79 15.36 1.99
CA LEU A 236 8.69 14.67 1.32
C LEU A 236 9.21 14.07 0.02
N VAL A 237 9.07 12.75 -0.15
CA VAL A 237 9.35 12.04 -1.39
C VAL A 237 8.03 11.51 -1.95
N ILE A 238 7.80 11.73 -3.24
CA ILE A 238 6.59 11.27 -3.93
C ILE A 238 7.00 10.25 -4.98
N ILE A 239 6.36 9.08 -4.94
CA ILE A 239 6.59 7.99 -5.87
C ILE A 239 5.27 7.62 -6.54
N ASN A 240 5.12 8.03 -7.79
CA ASN A 240 3.90 7.83 -8.56
C ASN A 240 4.18 7.86 -10.07
N LEU A 241 3.39 7.13 -10.86
CA LEU A 241 3.48 7.17 -12.33
C LEU A 241 2.88 8.45 -12.91
N GLN A 242 1.83 8.99 -12.29
CA GLN A 242 1.18 10.22 -12.71
C GLN A 242 1.61 11.41 -11.85
N PRO A 243 1.52 12.66 -12.37
CA PRO A 243 1.64 13.85 -11.55
C PRO A 243 0.67 13.82 -10.36
N THR A 244 1.14 14.27 -9.19
CA THR A 244 0.33 14.35 -7.97
C THR A 244 -0.02 15.80 -7.63
N LYS A 245 -1.05 16.01 -6.79
CA LYS A 245 -1.49 17.35 -6.38
C LYS A 245 -0.41 18.19 -5.70
N HIS A 246 0.60 17.56 -5.11
CA HIS A 246 1.61 18.20 -4.27
C HIS A 246 3.04 18.04 -4.78
N VAL A 247 3.22 17.71 -6.07
CA VAL A 247 4.54 17.51 -6.67
C VAL A 247 5.50 18.69 -6.46
N SER A 248 5.00 19.94 -6.48
CA SER A 248 5.80 21.15 -6.26
C SER A 248 6.39 21.29 -4.85
N PHE A 249 5.85 20.57 -3.86
CA PHE A 249 6.35 20.57 -2.48
C PHE A 249 7.31 19.41 -2.19
N SER A 250 7.44 18.46 -3.13
CA SER A 250 8.29 17.30 -2.95
C SER A 250 9.76 17.68 -3.02
N ALA A 251 10.57 17.13 -2.12
CA ALA A 251 12.02 17.19 -2.25
C ALA A 251 12.49 16.38 -3.45
N ARG A 252 11.79 15.27 -3.74
CA ARG A 252 12.00 14.42 -4.92
C ARG A 252 10.68 13.83 -5.43
N PHE A 253 10.56 13.76 -6.74
CA PHE A 253 9.52 13.03 -7.46
C PHE A 253 10.18 11.89 -8.23
N VAL A 254 9.84 10.66 -7.84
CA VAL A 254 10.43 9.43 -8.39
C VAL A 254 9.37 8.70 -9.20
N VAL A 255 9.69 8.41 -10.46
CA VAL A 255 8.75 7.84 -11.40
C VAL A 255 9.20 6.43 -11.76
N ILE A 256 8.54 5.45 -11.16
CA ILE A 256 8.97 4.06 -11.25
C ILE A 256 7.89 3.22 -11.91
N LYS A 257 8.27 2.55 -13.01
CA LYS A 257 7.41 1.67 -13.80
C LYS A 257 6.69 0.61 -12.95
N LYS A 258 7.33 0.10 -11.90
CA LYS A 258 6.71 -0.73 -10.86
C LYS A 258 7.28 -0.34 -9.49
N ILE A 259 6.42 0.00 -8.53
CA ILE A 259 6.82 0.35 -7.14
C ILE A 259 7.66 -0.77 -6.49
N THR A 260 7.53 -2.02 -6.97
CA THR A 260 8.33 -3.17 -6.55
C THR A 260 9.85 -2.97 -6.68
N TYR A 261 10.34 -2.09 -7.58
CA TYR A 261 11.78 -1.82 -7.73
C TYR A 261 12.39 -0.99 -6.58
N LEU A 262 11.58 -0.32 -5.75
CA LEU A 262 12.07 0.42 -4.56
C LEU A 262 12.68 -0.47 -3.48
N CYS A 263 12.25 -1.73 -3.45
CA CYS A 263 12.66 -2.67 -2.43
C CYS A 263 14.18 -2.90 -2.44
N PHE A 264 14.78 -2.93 -3.62
CA PHE A 264 16.16 -3.42 -3.77
C PHE A 264 17.22 -2.51 -3.13
N PRO A 265 17.23 -1.18 -3.37
CA PRO A 265 18.31 -0.35 -2.80
C PRO A 265 18.11 -0.04 -1.32
N LEU A 266 16.86 0.07 -0.87
CA LEU A 266 16.52 0.20 0.56
C LEU A 266 16.97 -1.04 1.35
N PHE A 267 16.83 -2.24 0.77
CA PHE A 267 17.22 -3.48 1.44
C PHE A 267 18.72 -3.79 1.35
N LEU A 268 19.35 -3.54 0.20
CA LEU A 268 20.79 -3.77 0.01
C LEU A 268 21.64 -2.88 0.94
N GLY A 269 21.25 -1.62 1.13
CA GLY A 269 21.95 -0.69 2.03
C GLY A 269 21.84 -1.01 3.53
N HIS A 270 20.93 -1.91 3.92
CA HIS A 270 20.68 -2.29 5.31
C HIS A 270 20.78 -3.81 5.56
N GLN A 271 21.20 -4.60 4.56
CA GLN A 271 21.22 -6.07 4.63
C GLN A 271 19.89 -6.70 5.06
N ILE A 272 18.78 -6.10 4.63
CA ILE A 272 17.43 -6.53 5.01
C ILE A 272 16.95 -7.64 4.08
N LYS A 273 16.37 -8.70 4.63
CA LYS A 273 15.77 -9.80 3.85
C LYS A 273 14.34 -9.47 3.44
N CYS A 274 13.97 -9.72 2.19
CA CYS A 274 12.58 -9.64 1.74
C CYS A 274 11.73 -10.73 2.41
N ILE A 275 10.54 -10.37 2.90
CA ILE A 275 9.54 -11.32 3.37
C ILE A 275 8.71 -11.80 2.19
N LYS A 276 8.48 -13.10 2.09
CA LYS A 276 7.48 -13.66 1.18
C LYS A 276 6.13 -13.79 1.87
N TYR A 277 5.07 -13.47 1.13
CA TYR A 277 3.72 -13.79 1.55
C TYR A 277 3.51 -15.31 1.41
N ASN A 278 3.14 -15.98 2.49
CA ASN A 278 2.81 -17.41 2.47
C ASN A 278 1.32 -17.60 2.73
N THR A 279 0.63 -18.32 1.83
CA THR A 279 -0.78 -18.68 1.94
C THR A 279 -1.02 -19.79 2.97
N SER A 280 0.00 -20.60 3.26
CA SER A 280 0.02 -21.50 4.42
C SER A 280 0.41 -20.66 5.63
N LYS A 281 -0.31 -20.78 6.76
CA LYS A 281 -0.25 -19.94 7.98
C LYS A 281 1.13 -19.72 8.67
N HIS A 282 2.24 -20.07 8.02
CA HIS A 282 3.60 -19.88 8.48
C HIS A 282 4.36 -18.92 7.54
N LEU A 283 4.57 -17.67 7.96
CA LEU A 283 5.53 -16.77 7.33
C LEU A 283 6.94 -17.37 7.46
N PHE A 284 7.50 -17.87 6.35
CA PHE A 284 8.92 -18.26 6.30
C PHE A 284 9.77 -17.06 5.89
N LEU A 285 10.84 -16.82 6.64
CA LEU A 285 11.92 -15.90 6.25
C LEU A 285 12.80 -16.58 5.22
N SER A 286 12.49 -16.47 3.92
CA SER A 286 13.44 -16.91 2.89
C SER A 286 14.64 -15.95 2.84
N LYS A 287 15.87 -16.48 2.87
CA LYS A 287 17.07 -15.70 2.51
C LYS A 287 16.96 -15.36 1.03
N VAL A 288 16.76 -14.10 0.71
CA VAL A 288 16.91 -13.58 -0.66
C VAL A 288 18.32 -13.02 -0.77
N SER A 289 19.15 -13.67 -1.59
CA SER A 289 20.46 -13.14 -1.98
C SER A 289 20.27 -12.28 -3.21
N CYS A 290 20.52 -10.98 -3.08
CA CYS A 290 20.40 -10.05 -4.20
C CYS A 290 21.79 -9.76 -4.77
N PHE A 291 21.96 -9.96 -6.08
CA PHE A 291 23.22 -9.74 -6.78
C PHE A 291 23.09 -8.53 -7.72
N ARG A 292 24.11 -7.67 -7.70
CA ARG A 292 24.27 -6.56 -8.66
C ARG A 292 25.17 -7.05 -9.80
N SER A 293 24.63 -7.19 -11.01
CA SER A 293 25.47 -7.42 -12.20
C SER A 293 26.11 -6.11 -12.64
N HIS A 294 27.42 -6.12 -12.90
CA HIS A 294 28.16 -4.95 -13.41
C HIS A 294 27.98 -4.70 -14.92
N LYS A 295 27.35 -5.64 -15.65
CA LYS A 295 27.21 -5.55 -17.11
C LYS A 295 25.78 -5.29 -17.59
N VAL A 296 24.79 -5.60 -16.76
CA VAL A 296 23.38 -5.30 -17.03
C VAL A 296 22.83 -4.82 -15.70
N SER A 297 22.30 -3.60 -15.63
CA SER A 297 21.75 -2.99 -14.42
C SER A 297 20.43 -3.67 -13.99
N ILE A 298 20.47 -5.00 -13.83
CA ILE A 298 19.36 -5.89 -13.48
C ILE A 298 19.69 -6.48 -12.12
N PHE A 299 18.73 -6.35 -11.20
CA PHE A 299 18.77 -7.02 -9.91
C PHE A 299 18.17 -8.41 -10.08
N TYR A 300 18.98 -9.44 -9.82
CA TYR A 300 18.51 -10.83 -9.80
C TYR A 300 18.14 -11.23 -8.37
N CYS A 301 16.94 -11.79 -8.19
CA CYS A 301 16.55 -12.51 -7.00
C CYS A 301 16.80 -14.00 -7.21
N ILE A 302 17.80 -14.57 -6.53
CA ILE A 302 17.98 -16.02 -6.48
C ILE A 302 17.35 -16.50 -5.17
N CYS A 303 16.32 -17.34 -5.27
CA CYS A 303 15.71 -18.01 -4.12
C CYS A 303 16.21 -19.45 -4.04
N TYR A 304 16.64 -19.85 -2.85
CA TYR A 304 17.04 -21.23 -2.52
C TYR A 304 16.13 -21.72 -1.39
N ASP A 305 15.42 -22.83 -1.60
CA ASP A 305 14.54 -23.43 -0.58
C ASP A 305 14.95 -24.88 -0.23
N GLY A 306 16.25 -25.21 -0.39
CA GLY A 306 16.79 -26.54 -0.10
C GLY A 306 16.35 -27.67 -1.05
N LEU A 307 15.30 -27.48 -1.85
CA LEU A 307 14.75 -28.48 -2.78
C LEU A 307 14.49 -27.95 -4.20
N GLN A 308 14.32 -26.63 -4.40
CA GLN A 308 14.11 -26.03 -5.73
C GLN A 308 14.64 -24.59 -5.82
N LEU A 309 15.12 -24.25 -7.02
CA LEU A 309 15.66 -22.94 -7.40
C LEU A 309 14.56 -22.21 -8.19
N TYR A 310 14.08 -21.08 -7.67
CA TYR A 310 13.06 -20.27 -8.35
C TYR A 310 13.69 -18.96 -8.82
N THR A 311 13.66 -18.74 -10.14
CA THR A 311 14.02 -17.47 -10.77
C THR A 311 12.74 -16.80 -11.27
N GLU A 312 12.41 -15.61 -10.75
CA GLU A 312 11.55 -14.69 -11.48
C GLU A 312 12.41 -14.05 -12.58
N VAL A 313 12.59 -14.78 -13.68
CA VAL A 313 13.14 -14.25 -14.92
C VAL A 313 11.94 -13.83 -15.77
N GLU A 314 11.70 -12.53 -15.88
CA GLU A 314 10.94 -12.00 -17.03
C GLU A 314 11.62 -12.59 -18.29
N LYS A 315 10.86 -13.33 -19.10
CA LYS A 315 11.36 -14.03 -20.29
C LYS A 315 12.12 -13.07 -21.22
N HIS A 316 13.44 -12.99 -21.09
CA HIS A 316 14.31 -12.39 -22.10
C HIS A 316 15.59 -13.23 -22.29
N SER A 317 15.98 -13.29 -23.57
CA SER A 317 17.05 -14.00 -24.29
C SER A 317 17.70 -15.29 -23.71
N ARG A 318 17.84 -16.29 -24.58
CA ARG A 318 18.45 -17.62 -24.34
C ARG A 318 19.92 -17.59 -23.84
N TRP A 319 20.57 -16.42 -23.87
CA TRP A 319 21.96 -16.23 -23.47
C TRP A 319 22.14 -16.09 -21.94
N ASP A 320 21.14 -15.57 -21.23
CA ASP A 320 21.21 -15.35 -19.77
C ASP A 320 21.16 -16.66 -18.97
N LEU A 321 20.55 -17.71 -19.55
CA LEU A 321 20.47 -19.06 -18.97
C LEU A 321 21.79 -19.85 -19.04
N LEU A 322 22.65 -19.56 -20.03
CA LEU A 322 23.91 -20.29 -20.23
C LEU A 322 25.00 -19.84 -19.25
N PHE A 323 25.01 -18.56 -18.87
CA PHE A 323 25.96 -18.04 -17.88
C PHE A 323 25.73 -18.64 -16.48
N PHE A 324 24.49 -19.00 -16.16
CA PHE A 324 24.10 -19.57 -14.87
C PHE A 324 24.54 -21.03 -14.66
N ARG A 325 24.74 -21.81 -15.72
CA ARG A 325 25.20 -23.22 -15.65
C ARG A 325 26.70 -23.38 -15.46
N MET A 326 27.49 -22.31 -15.65
CA MET A 326 28.95 -22.35 -15.52
C MET A 326 29.46 -21.95 -14.12
N LEU A 327 28.61 -21.36 -13.27
CA LEU A 327 29.00 -20.81 -11.97
C LEU A 327 28.52 -21.65 -10.77
N PHE A 328 27.76 -22.73 -11.00
CA PHE A 328 27.28 -23.64 -9.96
C PHE A 328 27.40 -25.10 -10.39
#